data_AF-A0A7W9VU24-F1
#
_entry.id   AF-A0A7W9VU24-F1
#
_cell.length_a   1.000
_cell.length_b   1.000
_cell.length_c   1.000
_cell.angle_alpha   90.00
_cell.angle_beta   90.00
_cell.angle_gamma   90.00
#
_symmetry.space_group_name_H-M   'P 1'
#
loop_
_entity.id
_entity.type
_entity.pdbx_description
1 polymer ?
#
loop_
_entity_poly.entity_id
_entity_poly.type
_entity_poly.pdbx_seq_one_letter_code
_entity_poly.pdbx_strand_id
1 'polypeptide(L)'
;MHIRGVLTVIAAGVILSGCVTESSYKQAQEIVRGSPAMKRDAINKCYSGASRASPARKAEMAKIMNVSPRSNVARTYCTRAFNGIASGRITYEDFRTKSPRFIRVIQGR
;
A
#
# COMPACT_ATOMS: atom_id res chain seq x y z
N MET A 1 -27.83 -12.90 6.64
CA MET A 1 -26.89 -11.79 6.92
C MET A 1 -25.65 -12.36 7.62
N HIS A 2 -24.62 -12.74 6.86
CA HIS A 2 -23.35 -13.28 7.40
C HIS A 2 -22.19 -12.41 6.90
N ILE A 3 -22.09 -11.20 7.46
CA ILE A 3 -21.06 -10.18 7.17
C ILE A 3 -19.77 -10.48 7.97
N ARG A 4 -19.53 -11.74 8.34
CA ARG A 4 -18.38 -12.13 9.19
C ARG A 4 -17.23 -12.80 8.44
N GLY A 5 -17.40 -13.14 7.15
CA GLY A 5 -16.38 -13.86 6.37
C GLY A 5 -15.43 -13.01 5.50
N VAL A 6 -15.72 -11.71 5.30
CA VAL A 6 -15.02 -10.90 4.28
C VAL A 6 -13.82 -10.12 4.86
N LEU A 7 -13.71 -10.01 6.18
CA LEU A 7 -12.69 -9.18 6.85
C LEU A 7 -11.31 -9.84 6.95
N THR A 8 -11.17 -11.11 6.61
CA THR A 8 -9.95 -11.89 6.90
C THR A 8 -8.86 -11.77 5.84
N VAL A 9 -9.13 -11.22 4.65
CA VAL A 9 -8.15 -11.25 3.53
C VAL A 9 -7.14 -10.09 3.56
N ILE A 10 -7.39 -9.02 4.32
CA ILE A 10 -6.48 -7.85 4.36
C ILE A 10 -5.31 -8.09 5.35
N ALA A 11 -5.11 -9.32 5.86
CA ALA A 11 -4.18 -9.64 6.95
C ALA A 11 -3.02 -10.55 6.53
N ALA A 12 -2.28 -10.20 5.48
CA ALA A 12 -0.99 -10.84 5.22
C ALA A 12 0.06 -9.79 4.82
N GLY A 13 0.96 -9.52 5.76
CA GLY A 13 2.11 -8.63 5.61
C GLY A 13 3.25 -9.27 4.82
N VAL A 14 2.96 -9.81 3.63
CA VAL A 14 3.94 -10.13 2.58
C VAL A 14 3.25 -9.89 1.24
N ILE A 15 3.86 -9.10 0.38
CA ILE A 15 3.39 -8.79 -0.97
C ILE A 15 3.52 -10.05 -1.83
N LEU A 16 2.60 -11.00 -1.67
CA LEU A 16 2.24 -11.93 -2.72
C LEU A 16 1.12 -11.26 -3.51
N SER A 17 1.50 -10.38 -4.44
CA SER A 17 0.57 -9.84 -5.44
C SER A 17 -0.12 -10.96 -6.24
N GLY A 18 0.37 -12.20 -6.17
CA GLY A 18 -0.24 -13.37 -6.80
C GLY A 18 -1.58 -13.84 -6.20
N CYS A 19 -1.96 -13.39 -5.00
CA CYS A 19 -3.23 -13.81 -4.37
C CYS A 19 -4.34 -12.75 -4.43
N VAL A 20 -4.05 -11.53 -4.91
CA VAL A 20 -5.05 -10.46 -5.01
C VAL A 20 -5.65 -10.48 -6.41
N THR A 21 -6.96 -10.62 -6.51
CA THR A 21 -7.68 -10.52 -7.80
C THR A 21 -8.01 -9.07 -8.12
N GLU A 22 -8.17 -8.73 -9.40
CA GLU A 22 -8.56 -7.38 -9.82
C GLU A 22 -9.88 -6.92 -9.16
N SER A 23 -10.86 -7.83 -9.05
CA SER A 23 -12.14 -7.56 -8.38
C SER A 23 -11.94 -7.18 -6.91
N SER A 24 -11.18 -7.98 -6.16
CA SER A 24 -10.88 -7.68 -4.75
C SER A 24 -10.11 -6.37 -4.58
N TYR A 25 -9.21 -6.05 -5.52
CA TYR A 25 -8.48 -4.79 -5.53
C TYR A 25 -9.41 -3.60 -5.74
N LYS A 26 -10.30 -3.65 -6.75
CA LYS A 26 -11.24 -2.57 -7.04
C LYS A 26 -12.22 -2.34 -5.89
N GLN A 27 -12.69 -3.41 -5.26
CA GLN A 27 -13.53 -3.31 -4.06
C GLN A 27 -12.78 -2.62 -2.91
N ALA A 28 -11.56 -3.05 -2.62
CA ALA A 28 -10.74 -2.42 -1.58
C ALA A 28 -10.42 -0.96 -1.90
N GLN A 29 -10.14 -0.64 -3.17
CA GLN A 29 -9.93 0.70 -3.67
C GLN A 29 -11.13 1.60 -3.38
N GLU A 30 -12.35 1.13 -3.67
CA GLU A 30 -13.57 1.92 -3.44
C GLU A 30 -13.82 2.14 -1.94
N ILE A 31 -13.57 1.12 -1.10
CA ILE A 31 -13.67 1.24 0.35
C ILE A 31 -12.70 2.32 0.89
N VAL A 32 -11.42 2.28 0.51
CA VAL A 32 -10.44 3.26 1.01
C VAL A 32 -10.61 4.64 0.38
N ARG A 33 -11.26 4.73 -0.78
CA ARG A 33 -11.64 5.99 -1.41
C ARG A 33 -12.79 6.66 -0.65
N GLY A 34 -13.84 5.91 -0.32
CA GLY A 34 -15.04 6.43 0.34
C GLY A 34 -14.93 6.58 1.86
N SER A 35 -14.04 5.84 2.52
CA SER A 35 -13.89 5.86 3.99
C SER A 35 -12.50 6.33 4.43
N PRO A 36 -12.38 7.59 4.92
CA PRO A 36 -11.13 8.09 5.50
C PRO A 36 -10.63 7.25 6.69
N ALA A 37 -11.54 6.68 7.48
CA ALA A 37 -11.19 5.80 8.59
C ALA A 37 -10.54 4.50 8.09
N MET A 38 -11.15 3.83 7.10
CA MET A 38 -10.58 2.62 6.51
C MET A 38 -9.25 2.87 5.80
N LYS A 39 -9.10 4.03 5.16
CA LYS A 39 -7.81 4.43 4.59
C LYS A 39 -6.73 4.55 5.67
N ARG A 40 -7.03 5.18 6.81
CA ARG A 40 -6.08 5.27 7.94
C ARG A 40 -5.72 3.89 8.48
N ASP A 41 -6.70 3.02 8.64
CA ASP A 41 -6.46 1.65 9.14
C ASP A 41 -5.59 0.84 8.18
N ALA A 42 -5.84 0.94 6.87
CA ALA A 42 -5.03 0.29 5.85
C ALA A 42 -3.57 0.80 5.85
N ILE A 43 -3.38 2.12 6.01
CA ILE A 43 -2.04 2.72 6.17
C ILE A 43 -1.36 2.20 7.43
N ASN A 44 -2.07 2.14 8.56
CA ASN A 44 -1.52 1.65 9.83
C ASN A 44 -1.11 0.18 9.76
N LYS A 45 -1.92 -0.64 9.07
CA LYS A 45 -1.63 -2.06 8.86
C LYS A 45 -0.45 -2.29 7.93
N CYS A 46 -0.34 -1.52 6.85
CA CYS A 46 0.86 -1.53 6.01
C CYS A 46 2.10 -1.11 6.82
N TYR A 47 1.98 -0.07 7.65
CA TYR A 47 3.08 0.44 8.45
C TYR A 47 3.55 -0.58 9.49
N SER A 48 2.66 -1.32 10.16
CA SER A 48 3.05 -2.32 11.14
C SER A 48 3.89 -3.46 10.54
N GLY A 49 3.65 -3.82 9.28
CA GLY A 49 4.50 -4.73 8.52
C GLY A 49 5.79 -4.07 8.03
N ALA A 50 5.68 -2.96 7.32
CA ALA A 50 6.83 -2.27 6.69
C ALA A 50 7.84 -1.73 7.71
N SER A 51 7.40 -1.36 8.91
CA SER A 51 8.27 -0.90 10.00
C SER A 51 9.21 -2.00 10.51
N ARG A 52 8.90 -3.27 10.28
CA ARG A 52 9.75 -4.42 10.65
C ARG A 52 10.81 -4.76 9.61
N ALA A 53 10.84 -4.07 8.48
CA ALA A 53 11.88 -4.26 7.46
C ALA A 53 13.28 -3.97 8.03
N SER A 54 14.28 -4.69 7.54
CA SER A 54 15.67 -4.51 7.94
C SER A 54 16.17 -3.08 7.66
N PRO A 55 17.18 -2.59 8.40
CA PRO A 55 17.77 -1.27 8.14
C PRO A 55 18.24 -1.10 6.69
N ALA A 56 18.90 -2.13 6.13
CA ALA A 56 19.34 -2.13 4.74
C ALA A 56 18.17 -1.94 3.76
N ARG A 57 17.06 -2.67 3.98
CA ARG A 57 15.87 -2.55 3.13
C ARG A 57 15.21 -1.17 3.25
N LYS A 58 15.16 -0.60 4.45
CA LYS A 58 14.65 0.76 4.66
C LYS A 58 15.52 1.81 3.95
N ALA A 59 16.85 1.65 3.99
CA ALA A 59 17.78 2.55 3.31
C ALA A 59 17.64 2.48 1.79
N GLU A 60 17.49 1.27 1.22
CA GLU A 60 17.20 1.07 -0.20
C GLU A 60 15.88 1.74 -0.61
N MET A 61 14.81 1.50 0.17
CA MET A 61 13.50 2.11 -0.07
C MET A 61 13.55 3.64 0.00
N ALA A 62 14.35 4.21 0.91
CA ALA A 62 14.54 5.65 1.01
C ALA A 62 15.09 6.24 -0.30
N LYS A 63 16.08 5.58 -0.92
CA LYS A 63 16.64 5.97 -2.22
C LYS A 63 15.58 5.89 -3.31
N ILE A 64 14.87 4.76 -3.43
CA ILE A 64 13.83 4.56 -4.44
C ILE A 64 12.74 5.62 -4.33
N MET A 65 12.32 5.94 -3.10
CA MET A 65 11.26 6.90 -2.79
C MET A 65 11.68 8.36 -2.85
N ASN A 66 12.98 8.63 -3.08
CA ASN A 66 13.57 9.96 -3.02
C ASN A 66 13.23 10.69 -1.70
N VAL A 67 13.48 10.04 -0.57
CA VAL A 67 13.29 10.61 0.77
C VAL A 67 14.55 10.44 1.63
N SER A 68 14.68 11.27 2.66
CA SER A 68 15.77 11.12 3.62
C SER A 68 15.70 9.75 4.31
N PRO A 69 16.82 9.01 4.46
CA PRO A 69 16.86 7.76 5.21
C PRO A 69 16.57 7.96 6.71
N ARG A 70 16.66 9.20 7.22
CA ARG A 70 16.28 9.56 8.59
C ARG A 70 14.77 9.79 8.76
N SER A 71 14.01 9.81 7.67
CA SER A 71 12.55 9.95 7.71
C SER A 71 11.88 8.63 8.11
N ASN A 72 10.57 8.67 8.41
CA ASN A 72 9.79 7.46 8.60
C ASN A 72 9.42 6.83 7.23
N VAL A 73 10.41 6.23 6.57
CA VAL A 73 10.32 5.66 5.21
C VAL A 73 9.12 4.71 5.08
N ALA A 74 8.92 3.82 6.06
CA ALA A 74 7.82 2.87 6.08
C ALA A 74 6.44 3.57 6.08
N ARG A 75 6.26 4.58 6.94
CA ARG A 75 5.00 5.34 6.99
C ARG A 75 4.78 6.15 5.72
N THR A 76 5.82 6.77 5.18
CA THR A 76 5.75 7.52 3.92
C THR A 76 5.35 6.60 2.77
N TYR A 77 5.91 5.38 2.70
CA TYR A 77 5.59 4.39 1.67
C TYR A 77 4.11 4.03 1.71
N CYS A 78 3.62 3.62 2.89
CA CYS A 78 2.23 3.21 3.07
C CYS A 78 1.27 4.36 2.77
N THR A 79 1.59 5.56 3.20
CA THR A 79 0.77 6.75 2.94
C THR A 79 0.67 7.05 1.45
N ARG A 80 1.80 7.07 0.73
CA ARG A 80 1.83 7.32 -0.73
C ARG A 80 1.09 6.22 -1.49
N ALA A 81 1.31 4.95 -1.14
CA ALA A 81 0.66 3.81 -1.77
C ALA A 81 -0.87 3.89 -1.64
N PHE A 82 -1.39 4.02 -0.41
CA PHE A 82 -2.85 4.04 -0.20
C PHE A 82 -3.53 5.31 -0.69
N ASN A 83 -2.85 6.47 -0.68
CA ASN A 83 -3.35 7.65 -1.36
C ASN A 83 -3.39 7.46 -2.88
N GLY A 84 -2.37 6.78 -3.44
CA GLY A 84 -2.32 6.42 -4.85
C GLY A 84 -3.44 5.47 -5.27
N ILE A 85 -3.72 4.45 -4.46
CA ILE A 85 -4.83 3.52 -4.67
C ILE A 85 -6.17 4.26 -4.58
N ALA A 86 -6.42 4.99 -3.49
CA ALA A 86 -7.67 5.71 -3.25
C ALA A 86 -7.98 6.76 -4.34
N SER A 87 -6.96 7.40 -4.90
CA SER A 87 -7.10 8.38 -5.98
C SER A 87 -7.14 7.78 -7.38
N GLY A 88 -6.94 6.47 -7.54
CA GLY A 88 -6.84 5.81 -8.85
C GLY A 88 -5.52 6.09 -9.59
N ARG A 89 -4.54 6.73 -8.93
CA ARG A 89 -3.19 6.90 -9.48
C ARG A 89 -2.41 5.60 -9.56
N ILE A 90 -2.76 4.60 -8.75
CA ILE A 90 -2.27 3.23 -8.82
C ILE A 90 -3.44 2.32 -9.22
N THR A 91 -3.34 1.70 -10.39
CA THR A 91 -4.29 0.67 -10.85
C THR A 91 -3.91 -0.71 -10.32
N TYR A 92 -4.79 -1.70 -10.51
CA TYR A 92 -4.47 -3.10 -10.21
C TYR A 92 -3.20 -3.57 -10.96
N GLU A 93 -3.08 -3.21 -12.24
CA GLU A 93 -1.92 -3.60 -13.05
C GLU A 93 -0.63 -2.93 -12.57
N ASP A 94 -0.69 -1.64 -12.22
CA ASP A 94 0.44 -0.93 -11.61
C ASP A 94 0.86 -1.58 -10.28
N PHE A 95 -0.13 -1.96 -9.46
CA PHE A 95 0.10 -2.63 -8.19
C PHE A 95 0.76 -4.01 -8.37
N ARG A 96 0.34 -4.78 -9.37
CA ARG A 96 0.83 -6.13 -9.67
C ARG A 96 2.24 -6.11 -10.24
N THR A 97 2.49 -5.25 -11.23
CA THR A 97 3.74 -5.20 -12.00
C THR A 97 4.79 -4.26 -11.42
N LYS A 98 4.41 -3.38 -10.48
CA LYS A 98 5.25 -2.27 -9.99
C LYS A 98 5.72 -1.38 -11.15
N SER A 99 4.79 -1.03 -12.03
CA SER A 99 5.02 -0.22 -13.23
C SER A 99 5.76 1.11 -12.94
N PRO A 100 6.29 1.78 -13.98
CA PRO A 100 6.84 3.14 -13.82
C PRO A 100 5.87 4.14 -13.19
N ARG A 101 4.55 3.96 -13.41
CA ARG A 101 3.51 4.79 -12.78
C ARG A 101 3.43 4.54 -11.27
N PHE A 102 3.49 3.29 -10.84
CA PHE A 102 3.59 2.94 -9.42
C PHE A 102 4.81 3.60 -8.77
N ILE A 103 5.98 3.48 -9.40
CA ILE A 103 7.24 4.04 -8.88
C ILE A 103 7.14 5.56 -8.71
N ARG A 104 6.58 6.28 -9.69
CA ARG A 104 6.36 7.73 -9.62
C ARG A 104 5.49 8.13 -8.42
N VAL A 105 4.36 7.44 -8.22
CA VAL A 105 3.48 7.68 -7.06
C VAL A 105 4.21 7.47 -5.73
N ILE A 106 5.00 6.39 -5.63
CA ILE A 106 5.80 6.10 -4.44
C ILE A 106 6.95 7.10 -4.23
N GLN A 107 7.45 7.73 -5.29
CA GLN A 107 8.38 8.87 -5.24
C GLN A 107 7.71 10.20 -4.87
N GLY A 108 6.38 10.26 -4.88
CA GLY A 108 5.62 11.46 -4.54
C GLY A 108 5.42 12.43 -5.71
N ARG A 109 5.52 11.95 -6.96
CA ARG A 109 5.27 12.74 -8.18
C ARG A 109 4.27 12.06 -9.10
#